data_AF-A0A852WD59-F1
#
_entry.id   AF-A0A852WD59-F1
#
_cell.length_a   1.000
_cell.length_b   1.000
_cell.length_c   1.000
_cell.angle_alpha   90.00
_cell.angle_beta   90.00
_cell.angle_gamma   90.00
#
_symmetry.space_group_name_H-M   'P 1'
#
loop_
_entity.id
_entity.type
_entity.pdbx_description
1 polymer ?
#
loop_
_entity_poly.entity_id
_entity_poly.type
_entity_poly.pdbx_seq_one_letter_code
_entity_poly.pdbx_strand_id
1 'polypeptide(L)'
;MLAAATELRSDPALRRLTPRWIRAIVRGWWEAGWTNNDLRYALEYRPRQDGRAIPAHRCPASQLRRPDGWLRHRLSWWRDGHGPLVSPTVDSRQRRSAALVRGHAAAQRLPYGATDLSPTDLQISSDDHRAARSAIVRQWAAEFTARRNAVRPAAEVATVESSKRYYRRISRALDEGRSRRTATPPLLDPADGHGGGPASSASPDTSSPRNHESDALDEGRTAHERALARARAERTSRPLPRAHRRLR
;
A
#
# COMPACT_ATOMS: atom_id res chain seq x y z
N MET A 1 -8.43 1.23 45.19
CA MET A 1 -9.56 1.17 44.23
C MET A 1 -10.67 2.21 44.46
N LEU A 2 -11.02 2.61 45.70
CA LEU A 2 -12.08 3.61 45.89
C LEU A 2 -11.69 5.02 45.41
N ALA A 3 -10.44 5.44 45.61
CA ALA A 3 -9.92 6.70 45.04
C ALA A 3 -10.04 6.73 43.50
N ALA A 4 -9.65 5.64 42.84
CA ALA A 4 -9.83 5.47 41.40
C ALA A 4 -11.30 5.52 40.97
N ALA A 5 -12.23 4.97 41.77
CA ALA A 5 -13.66 5.11 41.51
C ALA A 5 -14.15 6.56 41.64
N THR A 6 -13.60 7.31 42.61
CA THR A 6 -13.90 8.73 42.80
C THR A 6 -13.41 9.56 41.62
N GLU A 7 -12.22 9.27 41.08
CA GLU A 7 -11.70 9.93 39.89
C GLU A 7 -12.60 9.74 38.66
N LEU A 8 -13.23 8.57 38.49
CA LEU A 8 -14.18 8.34 37.39
C LEU A 8 -15.44 9.22 37.48
N ARG A 9 -15.78 9.72 38.68
CA ARG A 9 -16.90 10.66 38.87
C ARG A 9 -16.60 12.06 38.32
N SER A 10 -15.38 12.32 37.84
CA SER A 10 -15.10 13.52 37.04
C SER A 10 -16.00 13.57 35.80
N ASP A 11 -16.38 12.40 35.27
CA ASP A 11 -17.34 12.29 34.18
C ASP A 11 -18.76 12.68 34.65
N PRO A 12 -19.43 13.64 33.99
CA PRO A 12 -20.76 14.11 34.37
C PRO A 12 -21.83 13.02 34.46
N ALA A 13 -21.76 11.98 33.63
CA ALA A 13 -22.73 10.88 33.62
C ALA A 13 -22.62 10.00 34.88
N LEU A 14 -21.44 9.96 35.51
CA LEU A 14 -21.17 9.09 36.67
C LEU A 14 -21.29 9.82 38.01
N ARG A 15 -21.45 11.15 38.03
CA ARG A 15 -21.54 11.95 39.27
C ARG A 15 -22.63 11.47 40.22
N ARG A 16 -23.75 10.99 39.68
CA ARG A 16 -24.92 10.48 40.42
C ARG A 16 -24.67 9.11 41.08
N LEU A 17 -23.62 8.39 40.70
CA LEU A 17 -23.28 7.09 41.28
C LEU A 17 -22.30 7.26 42.46
N THR A 18 -22.42 6.38 43.45
CA THR A 18 -21.46 6.33 44.55
C THR A 18 -20.16 5.66 44.10
N PRO A 19 -18.99 6.05 44.66
CA PRO A 19 -17.71 5.40 44.34
C PRO A 19 -17.72 3.89 44.60
N ARG A 20 -18.45 3.41 45.61
CA ARG A 20 -18.59 1.97 45.90
C ARG A 20 -19.34 1.25 44.77
N TRP A 21 -20.38 1.87 44.22
CA TRP A 21 -21.15 1.32 43.11
C TRP A 21 -20.35 1.28 41.81
N ILE A 22 -19.63 2.36 41.52
CA ILE A 22 -18.71 2.41 40.36
C ILE A 22 -17.67 1.30 40.48
N ARG A 23 -17.01 1.18 41.65
CA ARG A 23 -16.06 0.10 41.94
C ARG A 23 -16.66 -1.27 41.69
N ALA A 24 -17.89 -1.53 42.13
CA ALA A 24 -18.53 -2.84 41.93
C ALA A 24 -18.66 -3.21 40.44
N ILE A 25 -18.86 -2.22 39.56
CA ILE A 25 -18.98 -2.42 38.12
C ILE A 25 -17.59 -2.56 37.46
N VAL A 26 -16.64 -1.71 37.81
CA VAL A 26 -15.35 -1.62 37.10
C VAL A 26 -14.24 -2.48 37.70
N ARG A 27 -14.48 -3.14 38.85
CA ARG A 27 -13.46 -3.95 39.55
C ARG A 27 -12.81 -4.99 38.63
N GLY A 28 -13.60 -5.76 37.89
CA GLY A 28 -13.07 -6.79 36.98
C GLY A 28 -12.20 -6.21 35.85
N TRP A 29 -12.41 -4.95 35.48
CA TRP A 29 -11.60 -4.26 34.48
C TRP A 29 -10.24 -3.86 35.05
N TRP A 30 -10.22 -3.33 36.27
CA TRP A 30 -8.96 -3.03 36.97
C TRP A 30 -8.14 -4.28 37.25
N GLU A 31 -8.79 -5.39 37.61
CA GLU A 31 -8.13 -6.69 37.78
C GLU A 31 -7.56 -7.21 36.44
N ALA A 32 -8.21 -6.91 35.32
CA ALA A 32 -7.69 -7.15 33.97
C ALA A 32 -6.62 -6.13 33.50
N GLY A 33 -6.13 -5.26 34.39
CA GLY A 33 -5.06 -4.31 34.11
C GLY A 33 -5.49 -3.03 33.39
N TRP A 34 -6.79 -2.76 33.28
CA TRP A 34 -7.28 -1.49 32.72
C TRP A 34 -7.03 -0.33 33.68
N THR A 35 -6.66 0.82 33.13
CA THR A 35 -6.48 2.07 33.89
C THR A 35 -7.76 2.92 33.89
N ASN A 36 -7.82 3.94 34.75
CA ASN A 36 -8.92 4.91 34.71
C ASN A 36 -9.01 5.66 33.38
N ASN A 37 -7.88 5.90 32.71
CA ASN A 37 -7.86 6.52 31.39
C ASN A 37 -8.42 5.59 30.31
N ASP A 38 -8.14 4.29 30.41
CA ASP A 38 -8.73 3.27 29.54
C ASP A 38 -10.25 3.20 29.71
N LEU A 39 -10.74 3.27 30.94
CA LEU A 39 -12.17 3.28 31.22
C LEU A 39 -12.83 4.56 30.66
N ARG A 40 -12.23 5.73 30.85
CA ARG A 40 -12.74 6.98 30.24
C ARG A 40 -12.77 6.89 28.72
N TYR A 41 -11.72 6.34 28.11
CA TYR A 41 -11.67 6.09 26.68
C TYR A 41 -12.81 5.16 26.23
N ALA A 42 -13.06 4.08 26.97
CA ALA A 42 -14.14 3.14 26.66
C ALA A 42 -15.56 3.73 26.81
N LEU A 43 -15.73 4.78 27.61
CA LEU A 43 -17.02 5.50 27.71
C LEU A 43 -17.29 6.40 26.50
N GLU A 44 -16.23 6.89 25.86
CA GLU A 44 -16.29 7.82 24.74
C GLU A 44 -16.22 7.10 23.38
N TYR A 45 -15.51 5.98 23.31
CA TYR A 45 -15.25 5.23 22.08
C TYR A 45 -15.88 3.84 22.09
N ARG A 46 -16.13 3.30 20.90
CA ARG A 46 -16.56 1.91 20.67
C ARG A 46 -15.46 1.18 19.89
N PRO A 47 -15.10 -0.07 20.28
CA PRO A 47 -14.13 -0.85 19.52
C PRO A 47 -14.71 -1.23 18.16
N ARG A 48 -13.85 -1.23 17.15
CA ARG A 48 -14.17 -1.67 15.79
C ARG A 48 -13.29 -2.87 15.47
N GLN A 49 -13.85 -3.85 14.76
CA GLN A 49 -13.10 -5.02 14.32
C GLN A 49 -12.02 -4.62 13.30
N ASP A 50 -12.37 -3.76 12.35
CA ASP A 50 -11.48 -3.38 11.23
C ASP A 50 -10.71 -2.08 11.47
N GLY A 51 -10.11 -1.92 12.64
CA GLY A 51 -9.18 -0.82 12.91
C GLY A 51 -9.48 -0.02 14.17
N ARG A 52 -9.23 1.30 14.11
CA ARG A 52 -9.30 2.17 15.31
C ARG A 52 -10.73 2.27 15.84
N ALA A 53 -10.85 2.30 17.17
CA ALA A 53 -12.09 2.58 17.86
C ALA A 53 -12.68 3.95 17.43
N ILE A 54 -14.00 4.00 17.28
CA ILE A 54 -14.74 5.17 16.78
C ILE A 54 -15.43 5.90 17.93
N PRO A 55 -15.57 7.24 17.87
CA PRO A 55 -16.37 7.97 18.85
C PRO A 55 -17.81 7.46 18.87
N ALA A 56 -18.33 7.20 20.06
CA ALA A 56 -19.68 6.73 20.24
C ALA A 56 -20.59 7.91 20.63
N HIS A 57 -21.74 8.04 19.94
CA HIS A 57 -22.70 9.11 20.23
C HIS A 57 -23.07 9.11 21.72
N ARG A 58 -23.08 10.30 22.33
CA ARG A 58 -23.24 10.49 23.78
C ARG A 58 -24.48 11.35 24.06
N CYS A 59 -25.42 10.76 24.80
CA CYS A 59 -26.53 11.50 25.37
C CYS A 59 -26.03 12.47 26.45
N PRO A 60 -26.53 13.72 26.50
CA PRO A 60 -26.23 14.66 27.58
C PRO A 60 -26.47 14.05 28.96
N ALA A 61 -25.58 14.32 29.91
CA ALA A 61 -25.67 13.73 31.26
C ALA A 61 -26.96 14.10 32.00
N SER A 62 -27.55 15.27 31.70
CA SER A 62 -28.83 15.72 32.25
C SER A 62 -30.01 14.86 31.79
N GLN A 63 -29.92 14.27 30.60
CA GLN A 63 -30.98 13.43 30.01
C GLN A 63 -30.81 11.95 30.39
N LEU A 64 -29.73 11.59 31.09
CA LEU A 64 -29.42 10.22 31.44
C LEU A 64 -30.24 9.74 32.65
N ARG A 65 -31.26 8.92 32.40
CA ARG A 65 -32.12 8.36 33.46
C ARG A 65 -31.41 7.33 34.34
N ARG A 66 -30.64 6.41 33.74
CA ARG A 66 -29.97 5.29 34.42
C ARG A 66 -28.46 5.30 34.16
N PRO A 67 -27.67 5.96 35.02
CA PRO A 67 -26.21 6.08 34.82
C PRO A 67 -25.46 4.76 34.99
N ASP A 68 -25.97 3.84 35.82
CA ASP A 68 -25.42 2.51 36.03
C ASP A 68 -25.62 1.61 34.80
N GLY A 69 -26.82 1.59 34.24
CA GLY A 69 -27.13 0.84 33.01
C GLY A 69 -26.33 1.36 31.83
N TRP A 70 -26.17 2.68 31.73
CA TRP A 70 -25.33 3.31 30.72
C TRP A 70 -23.86 2.90 30.84
N LEU A 71 -23.28 2.95 32.06
CA LEU A 71 -21.90 2.52 32.30
C LEU A 71 -21.70 1.05 31.88
N ARG A 72 -22.61 0.15 32.29
CA ARG A 72 -22.56 -1.27 31.90
C ARG A 72 -22.69 -1.46 30.39
N HIS A 73 -23.60 -0.73 29.75
CA HIS A 73 -23.81 -0.79 28.31
C HIS A 73 -22.56 -0.36 27.53
N ARG A 74 -21.92 0.75 27.92
CA ARG A 74 -20.68 1.21 27.28
C ARG A 74 -19.56 0.19 27.42
N LEU A 75 -19.34 -0.28 28.64
CA LEU A 75 -18.30 -1.28 28.91
C LEU A 75 -18.61 -2.63 28.25
N SER A 76 -19.87 -2.96 27.98
CA SER A 76 -20.24 -4.21 27.30
C SER A 76 -19.64 -4.34 25.90
N TRP A 77 -19.38 -3.22 25.22
CA TRP A 77 -18.74 -3.25 23.89
C TRP A 77 -17.28 -3.67 23.95
N TRP A 78 -16.64 -3.47 25.10
CA TRP A 78 -15.24 -3.75 25.35
C TRP A 78 -15.05 -5.11 26.02
N ARG A 79 -16.07 -5.97 25.98
CA ARG A 79 -16.09 -7.27 26.63
C ARG A 79 -16.47 -8.33 25.61
N ASP A 80 -15.76 -9.45 25.64
CA ASP A 80 -16.08 -10.65 24.87
C ASP A 80 -16.54 -11.79 25.79
N GLY A 81 -16.60 -13.02 25.28
CA GLY A 81 -16.97 -14.21 26.05
C GLY A 81 -15.96 -14.64 27.11
N HIS A 82 -14.71 -14.13 27.04
CA HIS A 82 -13.62 -14.48 27.94
C HIS A 82 -13.31 -13.38 28.96
N GLY A 83 -13.77 -12.15 28.73
CA GLY A 83 -13.63 -11.05 29.67
C GLY A 83 -13.48 -9.70 28.99
N PRO A 84 -12.92 -8.69 29.70
CA PRO A 84 -12.50 -7.44 29.09
C PRO A 84 -11.53 -7.69 27.94
N LEU A 85 -11.72 -6.97 26.83
CA LEU A 85 -10.75 -6.91 25.73
C LEU A 85 -9.41 -6.34 26.24
N VAL A 86 -8.38 -6.41 25.38
CA VAL A 86 -7.09 -5.73 25.59
C VAL A 86 -7.33 -4.26 25.92
N SER A 87 -6.59 -3.69 26.88
CA SER A 87 -6.81 -2.30 27.26
C SER A 87 -6.40 -1.31 26.14
N PRO A 88 -7.14 -0.20 25.96
CA PRO A 88 -6.83 0.84 24.97
C PRO A 88 -5.39 1.36 25.00
N THR A 89 -4.80 1.49 26.19
CA THR A 89 -3.41 1.91 26.34
C THR A 89 -2.43 0.86 25.80
N VAL A 90 -2.71 -0.42 26.02
CA VAL A 90 -1.89 -1.53 25.50
C VAL A 90 -2.04 -1.63 23.98
N ASP A 91 -3.26 -1.61 23.44
CA ASP A 91 -3.51 -1.59 21.98
C ASP A 91 -2.80 -0.39 21.32
N SER A 92 -2.90 0.80 21.91
CA SER A 92 -2.22 2.00 21.42
C SER A 92 -0.69 1.88 21.44
N ARG A 93 -0.13 1.10 22.37
CA ARG A 93 1.31 0.83 22.43
C ARG A 93 1.71 -0.16 21.34
N GLN A 94 0.93 -1.24 21.19
CA GLN A 94 1.15 -2.27 20.16
C GLN A 94 1.06 -1.69 18.74
N ARG A 95 0.07 -0.83 18.48
CA ARG A 95 -0.04 -0.12 17.20
C ARG A 95 1.14 0.82 16.93
N ARG A 96 1.64 1.51 17.95
CA ARG A 96 2.84 2.36 17.81
C ARG A 96 4.06 1.53 17.47
N SER A 97 4.28 0.39 18.14
CA SER A 97 5.37 -0.52 17.77
C SER A 97 5.19 -1.08 16.36
N ALA A 98 3.98 -1.47 15.97
CA ALA A 98 3.70 -1.96 14.62
C ALA A 98 3.94 -0.86 13.56
N ALA A 99 3.62 0.40 13.87
CA ALA A 99 3.90 1.52 12.96
C ALA A 99 5.40 1.73 12.72
N LEU A 100 6.22 1.52 13.75
CA LEU A 100 7.69 1.61 13.64
C LEU A 100 8.28 0.46 12.82
N VAL A 101 7.76 -0.76 12.98
CA VAL A 101 8.29 -1.96 12.30
C VAL A 101 7.75 -2.12 10.88
N ARG A 102 6.45 -1.88 10.69
CA ARG A 102 5.69 -2.21 9.47
C ARG A 102 5.18 -0.99 8.72
N GLY A 103 5.36 0.20 9.27
CA GLY A 103 4.85 1.45 8.72
C GLY A 103 3.42 1.79 9.17
N HIS A 104 3.08 3.08 9.08
CA HIS A 104 1.80 3.61 9.56
C HIS A 104 0.57 2.99 8.88
N ALA A 105 0.64 2.69 7.59
CA ALA A 105 -0.48 2.10 6.85
C ALA A 105 -0.86 0.70 7.36
N ALA A 106 0.15 -0.12 7.70
CA ALA A 106 -0.07 -1.43 8.28
C ALA A 106 -0.67 -1.31 9.70
N ALA A 107 -0.16 -0.39 10.51
CA ALA A 107 -0.62 -0.19 11.88
C ALA A 107 -2.08 0.29 11.98
N GLN A 108 -2.56 1.04 10.99
CA GLN A 108 -3.96 1.49 10.93
C GLN A 108 -4.93 0.35 10.61
N ARG A 109 -4.47 -0.67 9.88
CA ARG A 109 -5.28 -1.83 9.49
C ARG A 109 -5.34 -2.92 10.54
N LEU A 110 -4.49 -2.87 11.57
CA LEU A 110 -4.51 -3.87 12.64
C LEU A 110 -5.90 -3.92 13.28
N PRO A 111 -6.51 -5.11 13.41
CA PRO A 111 -7.69 -5.28 14.24
C PRO A 111 -7.41 -4.85 15.69
N TYR A 112 -8.46 -4.49 16.42
CA TYR A 112 -8.30 -4.08 17.82
C TYR A 112 -7.73 -5.22 18.67
N GLY A 113 -6.65 -4.93 19.42
CA GLY A 113 -5.96 -5.92 20.25
C GLY A 113 -5.06 -6.91 19.50
N ALA A 114 -4.95 -6.81 18.17
CA ALA A 114 -4.08 -7.66 17.38
C ALA A 114 -2.63 -7.16 17.38
N THR A 115 -1.69 -8.07 17.56
CA THR A 115 -0.24 -7.79 17.41
C THR A 115 0.22 -7.93 15.96
N ASP A 116 -0.42 -8.84 15.22
CA ASP A 116 -0.07 -9.18 13.85
C ASP A 116 -1.25 -9.05 12.91
N LEU A 117 -0.96 -8.67 11.67
CA LEU A 117 -1.95 -8.64 10.59
C LEU A 117 -2.10 -10.06 10.06
N SER A 118 -3.31 -10.60 10.12
CA SER A 118 -3.65 -11.82 9.40
C SER A 118 -3.77 -11.51 7.91
N PRO A 119 -3.48 -12.47 7.00
CA PRO A 119 -3.77 -12.32 5.58
C PRO A 119 -5.21 -11.89 5.27
N THR A 120 -6.16 -12.27 6.13
CA THR A 120 -7.58 -11.88 6.02
C THR A 120 -7.81 -10.39 6.31
N ASP A 121 -6.98 -9.76 7.13
CA ASP A 121 -7.06 -8.33 7.47
C ASP A 121 -6.46 -7.43 6.37
N LEU A 122 -5.78 -8.05 5.41
CA LEU A 122 -5.14 -7.42 4.27
C LEU A 122 -5.94 -7.60 2.98
N GLN A 123 -7.26 -7.85 3.04
CA GLN A 123 -8.07 -7.88 1.83
C GLN A 123 -8.10 -6.50 1.17
N ILE A 124 -7.17 -6.28 0.26
CA ILE A 124 -7.07 -5.10 -0.60
C ILE A 124 -8.14 -5.28 -1.68
N SER A 125 -9.11 -4.37 -1.71
CA SER A 125 -10.12 -4.36 -2.77
C SER A 125 -9.48 -4.14 -4.14
N SER A 126 -10.10 -4.64 -5.21
CA SER A 126 -9.72 -4.31 -6.59
C SER A 126 -9.65 -2.79 -6.82
N ASP A 127 -10.52 -2.03 -6.15
CA ASP A 127 -10.53 -0.57 -6.23
C ASP A 127 -9.32 0.07 -5.53
N ASP A 128 -8.87 -0.49 -4.41
CA ASP A 128 -7.63 -0.05 -3.73
C ASP A 128 -6.40 -0.32 -4.61
N HIS A 129 -6.37 -1.47 -5.29
CA HIS A 129 -5.33 -1.78 -6.27
C HIS A 129 -5.33 -0.81 -7.46
N ARG A 130 -6.51 -0.45 -7.98
CA ARG A 130 -6.66 0.53 -9.07
C ARG A 130 -6.22 1.92 -8.61
N ALA A 131 -6.60 2.35 -7.41
CA ALA A 131 -6.22 3.63 -6.83
C ALA A 131 -4.70 3.72 -6.56
N ALA A 132 -4.08 2.65 -6.06
CA ALA A 132 -2.64 2.59 -5.86
C ALA A 132 -1.87 2.69 -7.19
N ARG A 133 -2.32 1.95 -8.22
CA ARG A 133 -1.73 2.03 -9.57
C ARG A 133 -1.84 3.44 -10.15
N SER A 134 -3.01 4.07 -10.05
CA SER A 134 -3.21 5.42 -10.57
C SER A 134 -2.39 6.48 -9.82
N ALA A 135 -2.15 6.30 -8.52
CA ALA A 135 -1.27 7.16 -7.73
C ALA A 135 0.19 7.06 -8.20
N ILE A 136 0.69 5.83 -8.42
CA ILE A 136 2.05 5.61 -8.94
C ILE A 136 2.20 6.25 -10.33
N VAL A 137 1.23 6.05 -11.22
CA VAL A 137 1.26 6.65 -12.56
C VAL A 137 1.27 8.17 -12.49
N ARG A 138 0.46 8.79 -11.61
CA ARG A 138 0.46 10.24 -11.41
C ARG A 138 1.79 10.74 -10.87
N GLN A 139 2.40 10.03 -9.93
CA GLN A 139 3.71 10.36 -9.40
C GLN A 139 4.78 10.29 -10.49
N TRP A 140 4.78 9.24 -11.30
CA TRP A 140 5.68 9.09 -12.44
C TRP A 140 5.49 10.20 -13.48
N ALA A 141 4.25 10.55 -13.80
CA ALA A 141 3.94 11.65 -14.69
C ALA A 141 4.49 12.98 -14.14
N ALA A 142 4.27 13.26 -12.86
CA ALA A 142 4.78 14.46 -12.20
C ALA A 142 6.32 14.49 -12.21
N GLU A 143 6.97 13.36 -11.91
CA GLU A 143 8.42 13.25 -11.95
C GLU A 143 8.98 13.40 -13.37
N PHE A 144 8.31 12.81 -14.36
CA PHE A 144 8.69 12.96 -15.77
C PHE A 144 8.57 14.41 -16.22
N THR A 145 7.47 15.09 -15.89
CA THR A 145 7.29 16.52 -16.18
C THR A 145 8.34 17.36 -15.45
N ALA A 146 8.64 17.06 -14.18
CA ALA A 146 9.70 17.75 -13.44
C ALA A 146 11.08 17.57 -14.08
N ARG A 147 11.42 16.35 -14.53
CA ARG A 147 12.67 16.08 -15.25
C ARG A 147 12.73 16.77 -16.60
N ARG A 148 11.62 16.83 -17.34
CA ARG A 148 11.53 17.52 -18.63
C ARG A 148 11.67 19.03 -18.48
N ASN A 149 11.07 19.60 -17.43
CA ASN A 149 11.08 21.04 -17.17
C ASN A 149 12.32 21.50 -16.39
N ALA A 150 13.13 20.57 -15.88
CA ALA A 150 14.39 20.88 -15.24
C ALA A 150 15.32 21.58 -16.25
N VAL A 151 15.97 22.66 -15.81
CA VAL A 151 16.97 23.37 -16.62
C VAL A 151 18.10 22.40 -16.93
N ARG A 152 18.24 22.03 -18.21
CA ARG A 152 19.35 21.19 -18.65
C ARG A 152 20.66 21.95 -18.46
N PRO A 153 21.69 21.33 -17.85
CA PRO A 153 22.99 21.95 -17.77
C PRO A 153 23.52 22.21 -19.18
N ALA A 154 24.12 23.38 -19.42
CA ALA A 154 24.58 23.81 -20.74
C ALA A 154 25.54 22.82 -21.42
N ALA A 155 26.24 22.00 -20.63
CA ALA A 155 27.12 20.92 -21.10
C ALA A 155 26.37 19.75 -21.78
N GLU A 156 25.08 19.56 -21.50
CA GLU A 156 24.23 18.50 -22.10
C GLU A 156 23.37 19.02 -23.27
N VAL A 157 23.40 20.32 -23.54
CA VAL A 157 22.70 20.91 -24.67
C VAL A 157 23.58 20.79 -25.90
N ALA A 158 23.22 19.85 -26.79
CA ALA A 158 23.90 19.69 -28.07
C ALA A 158 23.92 21.02 -28.82
N THR A 159 25.12 21.56 -29.07
CA THR A 159 25.30 22.72 -29.94
C THR A 159 24.76 22.40 -31.33
N VAL A 160 24.32 23.42 -32.08
CA VAL A 160 23.80 23.27 -33.46
C VAL A 160 24.74 22.43 -34.33
N GLU A 161 26.05 22.58 -34.12
CA GLU A 161 27.09 21.87 -34.86
C GLU A 161 27.21 20.39 -34.47
N SER A 162 27.13 20.08 -33.17
CA SER A 162 27.09 18.69 -32.69
C SER A 162 25.82 17.96 -33.14
N SER A 163 24.68 18.67 -33.18
CA SER A 163 23.41 18.14 -33.70
C SER A 163 23.48 17.84 -35.20
N LYS A 164 24.03 18.75 -36.01
CA LYS A 164 24.27 18.53 -37.44
C LYS A 164 25.20 17.34 -37.68
N ARG A 165 26.27 17.19 -36.89
CA ARG A 165 27.20 16.05 -36.99
C ARG A 165 26.52 14.73 -36.63
N TYR A 166 25.67 14.73 -35.61
CA TYR A 166 24.92 13.55 -35.18
C TYR A 166 23.89 13.13 -36.23
N TYR A 167 23.14 14.08 -36.80
CA TYR A 167 22.20 13.83 -37.88
C TYR A 167 22.88 13.21 -39.11
N ARG A 168 24.01 13.78 -39.56
CA ARG A 168 24.77 13.23 -40.69
C ARG A 168 25.24 11.79 -40.42
N ARG A 169 25.63 11.49 -39.18
CA ARG A 169 26.05 10.14 -38.79
C ARG A 169 24.89 9.14 -38.84
N ILE A 170 23.70 9.53 -38.37
CA ILE A 170 22.49 8.71 -38.45
C ILE A 170 22.09 8.48 -39.91
N SER A 171 22.04 9.54 -40.73
CA SER A 171 21.69 9.43 -42.14
C SER A 171 22.63 8.49 -42.88
N ARG A 172 23.95 8.63 -42.65
CA ARG A 172 24.95 7.75 -43.25
C ARG A 172 24.77 6.29 -42.84
N ALA A 173 24.51 6.01 -41.56
CA ALA A 173 24.27 4.65 -41.08
C ALA A 173 22.99 4.02 -41.69
N LEU A 174 21.95 4.83 -41.89
CA LEU A 174 20.72 4.40 -42.56
C LEU A 174 20.93 4.13 -44.04
N ASP A 175 21.70 4.98 -44.73
CA ASP A 175 22.03 4.79 -46.15
C ASP A 175 22.91 3.56 -46.35
N GLU A 176 23.93 3.36 -45.52
CA GLU A 176 24.76 2.14 -45.53
C GLU A 176 23.93 0.87 -45.26
N GLY A 177 22.96 0.94 -44.34
CA GLY A 177 22.02 -0.16 -44.07
C GLY A 177 21.02 -0.42 -45.20
N ARG A 178 20.73 0.58 -46.03
CA ARG A 178 19.90 0.45 -47.23
C ARG A 178 20.71 -0.16 -48.38
N SER A 179 21.94 0.31 -48.59
CA SER A 179 22.86 -0.23 -49.60
C SER A 179 23.21 -1.71 -49.35
N ARG A 180 23.37 -2.12 -48.10
CA ARG A 180 23.60 -3.55 -47.76
C ARG A 180 22.40 -4.44 -48.08
N ARG A 181 21.18 -3.92 -47.93
CA ARG A 181 19.94 -4.63 -48.26
C ARG A 181 19.73 -4.78 -49.76
N THR A 182 20.11 -3.78 -50.56
CA THR A 182 20.08 -3.87 -52.02
C THR A 182 21.25 -4.64 -52.63
N ALA A 183 22.36 -4.78 -51.92
CA ALA A 183 23.54 -5.54 -52.37
C ALA A 183 23.47 -7.05 -52.07
N THR A 184 22.40 -7.55 -51.45
CA THR A 184 22.18 -9.00 -51.29
C THR A 184 21.43 -9.49 -52.54
N PRO A 185 22.04 -10.28 -53.44
CA PRO A 185 21.36 -10.81 -54.62
C PRO A 185 20.30 -11.84 -54.18
N PRO A 186 19.19 -12.00 -54.91
CA PRO A 186 18.32 -13.16 -54.69
C PRO A 186 19.12 -14.42 -55.03
N LEU A 187 19.07 -15.41 -54.14
CA LEU A 187 19.68 -16.71 -54.36
C LEU A 187 18.93 -17.37 -55.53
N LEU A 188 19.64 -17.65 -56.63
CA LEU A 188 19.11 -18.35 -57.79
C LEU A 188 18.80 -19.80 -57.38
N ASP A 189 17.52 -20.18 -57.40
CA ASP A 189 17.10 -21.58 -57.42
C ASP A 189 17.43 -22.20 -58.79
N PRO A 190 18.06 -23.38 -58.87
CA PRO A 190 18.20 -24.11 -60.12
C PRO A 190 16.87 -24.77 -60.47
N ALA A 191 16.39 -24.50 -61.68
CA ALA A 191 15.23 -25.16 -62.26
C ALA A 191 15.54 -26.60 -62.65
N ASP A 192 14.67 -27.54 -62.28
CA ASP A 192 14.40 -28.77 -63.03
C ASP A 192 12.88 -28.97 -63.14
N GLY A 193 12.41 -29.26 -64.35
CA GLY A 193 11.00 -29.23 -64.74
C GLY A 193 10.30 -30.58 -64.89
N HIS A 194 9.07 -30.48 -65.42
CA HIS A 194 8.05 -31.49 -65.79
C HIS A 194 7.06 -31.86 -64.67
N GLY A 195 5.73 -31.76 -64.82
CA GLY A 195 4.85 -31.31 -65.91
C GLY A 195 3.39 -31.59 -65.51
N GLY A 196 2.43 -30.84 -66.09
CA GLY A 196 0.99 -31.18 -66.10
C GLY A 196 0.08 -30.35 -65.17
N GLY A 197 -0.65 -29.39 -65.74
CA GLY A 197 -1.97 -28.97 -65.23
C GLY A 197 -3.10 -29.81 -65.86
N PRO A 198 -4.40 -29.61 -65.54
CA PRO A 198 -5.00 -28.39 -64.97
C PRO A 198 -6.08 -28.56 -63.87
N ALA A 199 -6.44 -27.41 -63.26
CA ALA A 199 -7.73 -26.99 -62.68
C ALA A 199 -8.43 -27.85 -61.60
N SER A 200 -8.60 -27.32 -60.39
CA SER A 200 -9.83 -26.59 -59.98
C SER A 200 -9.78 -26.14 -58.50
N SER A 201 -10.58 -25.11 -58.24
CA SER A 201 -10.79 -24.34 -57.00
C SER A 201 -10.84 -25.08 -55.66
N ALA A 202 -10.29 -24.41 -54.63
CA ALA A 202 -10.94 -24.01 -53.37
C ALA A 202 -10.09 -24.26 -52.10
N SER A 203 -10.16 -23.26 -51.20
CA SER A 203 -9.80 -23.23 -49.77
C SER A 203 -8.35 -22.93 -49.38
N PRO A 204 -8.10 -21.83 -48.64
CA PRO A 204 -6.86 -21.63 -47.91
C PRO A 204 -6.98 -22.30 -46.53
N ASP A 205 -6.48 -23.53 -46.40
CA ASP A 205 -6.20 -24.09 -45.09
C ASP A 205 -4.95 -23.45 -44.51
N THR A 206 -5.15 -22.79 -43.38
CA THR A 206 -4.13 -22.08 -42.60
C THR A 206 -3.43 -23.08 -41.68
N SER A 207 -2.28 -23.58 -42.12
CA SER A 207 -1.36 -24.35 -41.26
C SER A 207 -0.16 -23.49 -40.84
N SER A 208 -0.29 -22.97 -39.62
CA SER A 208 0.69 -22.40 -38.66
C SER A 208 2.20 -22.45 -38.97
N PRO A 209 2.93 -21.34 -38.73
CA PRO A 209 4.27 -21.38 -38.17
C PRO A 209 4.19 -21.30 -36.64
N ARG A 210 4.44 -22.45 -36.00
CA ARG A 210 4.69 -22.57 -34.55
C ARG A 210 6.14 -22.12 -34.29
N ASN A 211 6.36 -21.45 -33.15
CA ASN A 211 7.65 -21.17 -32.49
C ASN A 211 8.31 -19.80 -32.76
N HIS A 212 7.72 -18.71 -32.27
CA HIS A 212 8.48 -17.49 -31.94
C HIS A 212 8.00 -16.74 -30.68
N GLU A 213 6.96 -17.22 -29.98
CA GLU A 213 6.46 -16.57 -28.74
C GLU A 213 7.25 -16.97 -27.47
N SER A 214 8.12 -17.98 -27.54
CA SER A 214 8.85 -18.48 -26.37
C SER A 214 10.01 -17.58 -25.93
N ASP A 215 10.69 -16.89 -26.86
CA ASP A 215 11.84 -16.04 -26.53
C ASP A 215 11.44 -14.67 -25.97
N ALA A 216 10.32 -14.09 -26.41
CA ALA A 216 9.86 -12.78 -25.95
C ALA A 216 9.39 -12.80 -24.48
N LEU A 217 8.89 -13.94 -24.00
CA LEU A 217 8.48 -14.12 -22.60
C LEU A 217 9.68 -14.29 -21.65
N ASP A 218 10.78 -14.85 -22.15
CA ASP A 218 11.99 -15.07 -21.35
C ASP A 218 12.83 -13.79 -21.20
N GLU A 219 12.89 -12.96 -22.26
CA GLU A 219 13.47 -11.61 -22.17
C GLU A 219 12.67 -10.69 -21.21
N GLY A 220 11.33 -10.79 -21.22
CA GLY A 220 10.47 -10.04 -20.31
C GLY A 220 10.67 -10.43 -18.84
N ARG A 221 10.85 -11.73 -18.55
CA ARG A 221 11.16 -12.23 -17.21
C ARG A 221 12.52 -11.75 -16.72
N THR A 222 13.56 -11.83 -17.56
CA THR A 222 14.90 -11.38 -17.17
C THR A 222 15.00 -9.86 -16.99
N ALA A 223 14.20 -9.06 -17.72
CA ALA A 223 14.13 -7.61 -17.54
C ALA A 223 13.44 -7.22 -16.22
N HIS A 224 12.35 -7.91 -15.88
CA HIS A 224 11.64 -7.71 -14.61
C HIS A 224 12.49 -8.08 -13.40
N GLU A 225 13.23 -9.19 -13.49
CA GLU A 225 14.11 -9.66 -12.42
C GLU A 225 15.31 -8.72 -12.21
N ARG A 226 15.88 -8.17 -13.30
CA ARG A 226 16.91 -7.11 -13.23
C ARG A 226 16.39 -5.83 -12.59
N ALA A 227 15.13 -5.44 -12.84
CA ALA A 227 14.53 -4.27 -12.22
C ALA A 227 14.32 -4.47 -10.70
N LEU A 228 13.89 -5.66 -10.28
CA LEU A 228 13.76 -6.02 -8.87
C LEU A 228 15.11 -6.08 -8.14
N ALA A 229 16.16 -6.59 -8.80
CA ALA A 229 17.52 -6.60 -8.26
C ALA A 229 18.06 -5.17 -8.02
N ARG A 230 17.82 -4.24 -8.96
CA ARG A 230 18.19 -2.83 -8.79
C ARG A 230 17.44 -2.15 -7.64
N ALA A 231 16.13 -2.37 -7.54
CA ALA A 231 15.32 -1.81 -6.46
C ALA A 231 15.74 -2.34 -5.06
N ARG A 232 16.22 -3.58 -4.97
CA ARG A 232 16.78 -4.15 -3.74
C ARG A 232 18.12 -3.50 -3.37
N ALA A 233 18.99 -3.28 -4.35
CA ALA A 233 20.28 -2.62 -4.14
C ALA A 233 20.12 -1.15 -3.70
N GLU A 234 19.16 -0.42 -4.27
CA GLU A 234 18.89 0.99 -3.88
C GLU A 234 18.30 1.10 -2.46
N ARG A 235 17.62 0.06 -1.98
CA ARG A 235 17.10 0.00 -0.60
C ARG A 235 18.20 -0.20 0.44
N THR A 236 19.26 -0.94 0.11
CA THR A 236 20.37 -1.20 1.03
C THR A 236 21.40 -0.07 1.03
N SER A 237 21.46 0.75 -0.03
CA SER A 237 22.42 1.85 -0.16
C SER A 237 21.92 3.20 0.33
N ARG A 238 20.69 3.31 0.85
CA ARG A 238 20.13 4.59 1.32
C ARG A 238 20.50 4.82 2.79
N PRO A 239 21.47 5.69 3.13
CA PRO A 239 21.73 6.03 4.52
C PRO A 239 20.50 6.69 5.13
N LEU A 240 20.13 6.23 6.33
CA LEU A 240 19.02 6.79 7.10
C LEU A 240 19.25 8.30 7.30
N PRO A 241 18.24 9.16 7.08
CA PRO A 241 18.37 10.58 7.36
C PRO A 241 18.65 10.77 8.86
N ARG A 242 19.81 11.33 9.18
CA ARG A 242 20.16 11.77 10.54
C ARG A 242 19.07 12.74 11.02
N ALA A 243 18.36 12.35 12.08
CA ALA A 243 17.38 13.19 12.74
C ALA A 243 18.07 14.48 13.22
N HIS A 244 17.69 15.63 12.65
CA HIS A 244 18.09 16.92 13.18
C HIS A 244 17.38 17.14 14.51
N ARG A 245 18.15 16.99 15.59
CA ARG A 245 17.78 17.35 16.96
C ARG A 245 17.61 18.87 17.00
N ARG A 246 16.36 19.36 16.94
CA ARG A 246 16.05 20.76 17.24
C ARG A 246 16.29 20.99 18.73
N LEU A 247 17.29 21.81 19.02
CA LEU A 247 17.52 22.38 20.35
C LEU A 247 16.84 23.75 20.41
N ARG A 248 16.08 23.91 21.49
CA ARG A 248 15.45 25.12 22.05
C ARG A 248 14.19 25.64 21.36
#